data_AF-A0A7V6PFL0-F1
#
_entry.id   AF-A0A7V6PFL0-F1
#
_cell.length_a   1.000
_cell.length_b   1.000
_cell.length_c   1.000
_cell.angle_alpha   90.00
_cell.angle_beta   90.00
_cell.angle_gamma   90.00
#
_symmetry.space_group_name_H-M   'P 1'
#
loop_
_entity.id
_entity.type
_entity.pdbx_description
1 polymer ?
#
loop_
_entity_poly.entity_id
_entity_poly.type
_entity_poly.pdbx_seq_one_letter_code
_entity_poly.pdbx_strand_id
1 'polypeptide(L)'
;PAYEISKHAVPGRESQHNLVYWRYGQYVGIGPGAHGRFVENDVRTVTMTEKHPETWLDKVERNGHGIIEEEYLDGEQEGDEFLMMGLRLREGIDLARYERLSGHAVDEKRLAKLIAEGMIEPMDGSFIRATPDGALVLDALVADLAA
;
A
#
# COMPACT_ATOMS: atom_id res chain seq x y z
N PRO A 1 -7.89 -3.42 -19.89
CA PRO A 1 -7.59 -4.57 -19.00
C PRO A 1 -7.59 -4.11 -17.54
N ALA A 2 -7.77 -5.00 -16.57
CA ALA A 2 -7.50 -4.66 -15.17
C ALA A 2 -6.01 -4.29 -15.02
N TYR A 3 -5.70 -3.23 -14.27
CA TYR A 3 -4.32 -2.90 -13.86
C TYR A 3 -4.11 -3.12 -12.35
N GLU A 4 -5.22 -3.14 -11.59
CA GLU A 4 -5.31 -3.55 -10.20
C GLU A 4 -6.66 -4.26 -9.96
N ILE A 5 -6.87 -4.84 -8.78
CA ILE A 5 -8.08 -5.61 -8.41
C ILE A 5 -9.41 -4.97 -8.85
N SER A 6 -9.61 -3.67 -8.62
CA SER A 6 -10.92 -3.01 -8.81
C SER A 6 -11.02 -2.07 -10.02
N LYS A 7 -9.90 -1.76 -10.71
CA LYS A 7 -9.85 -0.73 -11.75
C LYS A 7 -9.20 -1.23 -13.03
N HIS A 8 -9.76 -0.70 -14.12
CA HIS A 8 -9.46 -1.11 -15.47
C HIS A 8 -9.10 0.11 -16.33
N ALA A 9 -8.08 -0.04 -17.14
CA ALA A 9 -7.68 0.96 -18.13
C ALA A 9 -7.04 0.25 -19.34
N VAL A 10 -6.94 0.96 -20.46
CA VAL A 10 -6.01 0.57 -21.52
C VAL A 10 -4.59 0.98 -21.11
N PRO A 11 -3.54 0.28 -21.60
CA PRO A 11 -2.16 0.62 -21.24
C PRO A 11 -1.84 2.10 -21.46
N GLY A 12 -1.24 2.73 -20.45
CA GLY A 12 -0.87 4.16 -20.47
C GLY A 12 -2.01 5.12 -20.12
N ARG A 13 -3.18 4.60 -19.70
CA ARG A 13 -4.34 5.39 -19.24
C ARG A 13 -4.77 5.02 -17.82
N GLU A 14 -3.89 4.36 -17.08
CA GLU A 14 -4.08 4.04 -15.67
C GLU A 14 -4.13 5.33 -14.84
N SER A 15 -4.90 5.32 -13.76
CA SER A 15 -4.93 6.46 -12.84
C SER A 15 -3.60 6.57 -12.12
N GLN A 16 -2.81 7.59 -12.49
CA GLN A 16 -1.52 7.88 -11.84
C GLN A 16 -1.68 8.09 -10.34
N HIS A 17 -2.75 8.78 -9.92
CA HIS A 17 -3.08 9.00 -8.52
C HIS A 17 -3.30 7.69 -7.75
N ASN A 18 -4.11 6.77 -8.27
CA ASN A 18 -4.31 5.47 -7.61
C ASN A 18 -3.03 4.63 -7.60
N LEU A 19 -2.24 4.69 -8.68
CA LEU A 19 -0.97 3.98 -8.73
C LEU A 19 0.03 4.48 -7.69
N VAL A 20 0.03 5.77 -7.33
CA VAL A 20 0.85 6.27 -6.21
C VAL A 20 0.50 5.54 -4.92
N TYR A 21 -0.78 5.38 -4.61
CA TYR A 21 -1.22 4.65 -3.41
C TYR A 21 -0.79 3.20 -3.45
N TRP A 22 -1.14 2.49 -4.52
CA TRP A 22 -0.90 1.06 -4.60
C TRP A 22 0.58 0.68 -4.73
N ARG A 23 1.41 1.57 -5.28
CA ARG A 23 2.87 1.39 -5.31
C ARG A 23 3.55 1.80 -4.01
N TYR A 24 2.78 2.14 -2.98
CA TYR A 24 3.29 2.64 -1.71
C TYR A 24 4.21 3.86 -1.89
N GLY A 25 3.77 4.79 -2.74
CA GLY A 25 4.42 6.07 -2.99
C GLY A 25 4.05 7.12 -1.95
N GLN A 26 4.79 8.22 -1.94
CA GLN A 26 4.54 9.33 -1.00
C GLN A 26 3.47 10.28 -1.53
N TYR A 27 2.59 10.74 -0.65
CA TYR A 27 1.58 11.72 -0.96
C TYR A 27 1.07 12.44 0.30
N VAL A 28 0.60 13.66 0.10
CA VAL A 28 -0.05 14.47 1.13
C VAL A 28 -1.54 14.55 0.84
N GLY A 29 -2.37 14.32 1.86
CA GLY A 29 -3.81 14.47 1.79
C GLY A 29 -4.24 15.88 2.19
N ILE A 30 -5.03 16.55 1.36
CA ILE A 30 -5.57 17.88 1.64
C ILE A 30 -7.08 17.86 1.46
N GLY A 31 -7.79 18.49 2.40
CA GLY A 31 -9.24 18.57 2.42
C GLY A 31 -9.88 17.64 3.45
N PRO A 32 -11.20 17.72 3.64
CA PRO A 32 -11.90 16.94 4.66
C PRO A 32 -11.80 15.43 4.39
N GLY A 33 -11.45 14.66 5.42
CA GLY A 33 -11.33 13.20 5.38
C GLY A 33 -10.16 12.68 4.53
N ALA A 34 -9.25 13.57 4.09
CA ALA A 34 -8.06 13.19 3.36
C ALA A 34 -7.05 12.44 4.26
N HIS A 35 -6.35 11.51 3.63
CA HIS A 35 -5.23 10.77 4.23
C HIS A 35 -3.92 11.20 3.56
N GLY A 36 -2.83 11.21 4.32
CA GLY A 36 -1.46 11.39 3.83
C GLY A 36 -0.58 10.22 4.24
N ARG A 37 0.41 9.89 3.40
CA ARG A 37 1.48 8.94 3.68
C ARG A 37 2.77 9.48 3.07
N PHE A 38 3.70 9.96 3.87
CA PHE A 38 4.96 10.54 3.40
C PHE A 38 6.10 10.23 4.37
N VAL A 39 7.34 10.47 3.94
CA VAL A 39 8.52 10.32 4.80
C VAL A 39 8.96 11.70 5.24
N GLU A 40 9.07 11.90 6.54
CA GLU A 40 9.64 13.10 7.14
C GLU A 40 10.65 12.68 8.20
N ASN A 41 11.86 13.24 8.15
CA ASN A 41 12.97 12.88 9.05
C ASN A 41 13.25 11.37 9.12
N ASP A 42 13.25 10.70 7.97
CA ASP A 42 13.43 9.24 7.83
C ASP A 42 12.37 8.38 8.53
N VAL A 43 11.24 8.96 8.92
CA VAL A 43 10.09 8.25 9.51
C VAL A 43 8.90 8.33 8.55
N ARG A 44 8.23 7.20 8.35
CA ARG A 44 6.96 7.16 7.64
C ARG A 44 5.87 7.75 8.52
N THR A 45 5.29 8.87 8.08
CA THR A 45 4.19 9.54 8.76
C THR A 45 2.89 9.33 7.99
N VAL A 46 1.85 8.91 8.70
CA VAL A 46 0.48 8.77 8.23
C VAL A 46 -0.37 9.84 8.90
N THR A 47 -1.10 10.62 8.12
CA THR A 47 -1.96 11.70 8.65
C THR A 47 -3.40 11.48 8.23
N MET A 48 -4.35 11.74 9.13
CA MET A 48 -5.79 11.74 8.82
C MET A 48 -6.39 13.08 9.19
N THR A 49 -7.21 13.62 8.30
CA THR A 49 -7.86 14.93 8.51
C THR A 49 -9.32 14.79 8.90
N GLU A 50 -9.85 15.82 9.57
CA GLU A 50 -11.25 15.93 9.96
C GLU A 50 -12.18 15.65 8.78
N LYS A 51 -13.19 14.77 8.99
CA LYS A 51 -14.06 14.26 7.92
C LYS A 51 -15.15 15.26 7.55
N HIS A 52 -15.63 16.04 8.52
CA HIS A 52 -16.72 17.00 8.30
C HIS A 52 -16.18 18.31 7.72
N PRO A 53 -16.59 18.74 6.51
CA PRO A 53 -16.03 19.91 5.85
C PRO A 53 -16.05 21.19 6.68
N GLU A 54 -17.13 21.46 7.40
CA GLU A 54 -17.27 22.65 8.24
C GLU A 54 -16.31 22.60 9.44
N THR A 55 -16.22 21.45 10.11
CA THR A 55 -15.29 21.26 11.23
C THR A 55 -13.83 21.25 10.79
N TRP A 56 -13.56 20.71 9.60
CA TRP A 56 -12.24 20.74 8.98
C TRP A 56 -11.83 22.19 8.68
N LEU A 57 -12.70 22.99 8.08
CA LEU A 57 -12.44 24.40 7.80
C LEU A 57 -12.16 25.18 9.07
N ASP A 58 -13.01 25.01 10.10
CA ASP A 58 -12.82 25.61 11.42
C ASP A 58 -11.44 25.28 12.03
N LYS A 59 -10.99 24.03 11.90
CA LYS A 59 -9.66 23.58 12.37
C LYS A 59 -8.55 24.22 11.55
N VAL A 60 -8.68 24.28 10.23
CA VAL A 60 -7.68 24.92 9.36
C VAL A 60 -7.54 26.40 9.68
N GLU A 61 -8.64 27.13 9.86
CA GLU A 61 -8.60 28.55 10.22
C GLU A 61 -7.98 28.80 11.60
N ARG A 62 -8.21 27.91 12.57
CA ARG A 62 -7.70 28.06 13.94
C ARG A 62 -6.25 27.57 14.12
N ASN A 63 -5.90 26.45 13.50
CA ASN A 63 -4.66 25.71 13.76
C ASN A 63 -3.69 25.71 12.56
N GLY A 64 -4.14 26.16 11.38
CA GLY A 64 -3.40 26.06 10.12
C GLY A 64 -3.52 24.71 9.41
N HIS A 65 -4.14 23.70 10.03
CA HIS A 65 -4.36 22.37 9.43
C HIS A 65 -5.62 21.68 9.95
N GLY A 66 -6.11 20.72 9.16
CA GLY A 66 -7.27 19.88 9.50
C GLY A 66 -6.92 18.51 10.07
N ILE A 67 -5.64 18.22 10.32
CA ILE A 67 -5.17 16.92 10.87
C ILE A 67 -5.81 16.66 12.24
N ILE A 68 -6.33 15.45 12.43
CA ILE A 68 -6.92 14.95 13.68
C ILE A 68 -6.19 13.74 14.25
N GLU A 69 -5.42 13.05 13.42
CA GLU A 69 -4.65 11.86 13.79
C GLU A 69 -3.35 11.84 12.99
N GLU A 70 -2.27 11.48 13.68
CA GLU A 70 -0.94 11.31 13.12
C GLU A 70 -0.34 10.02 13.71
N GLU A 71 0.12 9.14 12.84
CA GLU A 71 0.73 7.86 13.18
C GLU A 71 2.12 7.78 12.53
N TYR A 72 3.07 7.20 13.24
CA TYR A 72 4.43 6.97 12.75
C TYR A 72 4.63 5.47 12.63
N LEU A 73 4.94 5.01 11.43
CA LEU A 73 5.12 3.59 11.16
C LEU A 73 6.56 3.18 11.42
N ASP A 74 6.73 2.03 12.05
CA ASP A 74 8.00 1.30 12.03
C ASP A 74 8.16 0.50 10.73
N GLY A 75 9.32 -0.17 10.58
CA GLY A 75 9.62 -0.93 9.38
C GLY A 75 8.62 -2.06 9.14
N GLU A 76 8.26 -2.82 10.18
CA GLU A 76 7.32 -3.95 10.08
C GLU A 76 5.96 -3.46 9.55
N GLN A 77 5.43 -2.37 10.11
CA GLN A 77 4.21 -1.73 9.64
C GLN A 77 4.32 -1.22 8.19
N GLU A 78 5.46 -0.64 7.78
CA GLU A 78 5.68 -0.26 6.38
C GLU A 78 5.70 -1.46 5.43
N GLY A 79 6.29 -2.57 5.87
CA GLY A 79 6.30 -3.85 5.14
C GLY A 79 4.89 -4.39 4.92
N ASP A 80 4.08 -4.41 5.97
CA ASP A 80 2.70 -4.87 5.95
C ASP A 80 1.82 -4.02 5.04
N GLU A 81 1.91 -2.69 5.15
CA GLU A 81 1.18 -1.80 4.24
C GLU A 81 1.66 -2.00 2.79
N PHE A 82 2.97 -2.20 2.55
CA PHE A 82 3.52 -2.44 1.21
C PHE A 82 2.99 -3.73 0.58
N LEU A 83 2.93 -4.83 1.35
CA LEU A 83 2.31 -6.09 0.90
C LEU A 83 0.84 -5.89 0.57
N MET A 84 0.09 -5.28 1.51
CA MET A 84 -1.36 -5.07 1.39
C MET A 84 -1.72 -4.23 0.17
N MET A 85 -0.97 -3.16 -0.09
CA MET A 85 -1.24 -2.25 -1.20
C MET A 85 -0.71 -2.79 -2.53
N GLY A 86 0.54 -3.27 -2.53
CA GLY A 86 1.25 -3.61 -3.75
C GLY A 86 0.74 -4.88 -4.42
N LEU A 87 0.35 -5.91 -3.66
CA LEU A 87 -0.14 -7.16 -4.24
C LEU A 87 -1.52 -7.02 -4.93
N ARG A 88 -2.19 -5.87 -4.76
CA ARG A 88 -3.39 -5.50 -5.54
C ARG A 88 -3.06 -5.20 -7.00
N LEU A 89 -1.81 -4.86 -7.31
CA LEU A 89 -1.37 -4.47 -8.64
C LEU A 89 -1.04 -5.71 -9.47
N ARG A 90 -1.38 -5.68 -10.76
CA ARG A 90 -0.99 -6.76 -11.69
C ARG A 90 0.50 -6.79 -11.99
N GLU A 91 1.20 -5.68 -11.78
CA GLU A 91 2.67 -5.64 -11.85
C GLU A 91 3.33 -6.24 -10.60
N GLY A 92 2.58 -6.46 -9.51
CA GLY A 92 3.08 -7.08 -8.30
C GLY A 92 3.98 -6.17 -7.46
N ILE A 93 4.83 -6.80 -6.65
CA ILE A 93 5.78 -6.14 -5.74
C ILE A 93 7.18 -6.70 -5.90
N ASP A 94 8.18 -5.88 -5.56
CA ASP A 94 9.58 -6.26 -5.45
C ASP A 94 9.90 -6.73 -4.03
N LEU A 95 10.28 -7.99 -3.86
CA LEU A 95 10.66 -8.55 -2.55
C LEU A 95 11.90 -7.88 -1.96
N ALA A 96 12.82 -7.38 -2.79
CA ALA A 96 13.97 -6.64 -2.29
C ALA A 96 13.56 -5.27 -1.73
N ARG A 97 12.48 -4.66 -2.25
CA ARG A 97 11.92 -3.44 -1.67
C ARG A 97 11.19 -3.72 -0.36
N TYR A 98 10.44 -4.82 -0.30
CA TYR A 98 9.82 -5.26 0.95
C TYR A 98 10.86 -5.38 2.06
N GLU A 99 11.95 -6.12 1.83
CA GLU A 99 13.01 -6.32 2.84
C GLU A 99 13.67 -5.02 3.31
N ARG A 100 13.80 -4.03 2.43
CA ARG A 100 14.32 -2.70 2.81
C ARG A 100 13.35 -1.90 3.69
N LEU A 101 12.04 -2.12 3.54
CA LEU A 101 11.01 -1.44 4.33
C LEU A 101 10.82 -2.16 5.67
N SER A 102 10.57 -3.46 5.64
CA SER A 102 10.32 -4.30 6.82
C SER A 102 11.56 -4.56 7.68
N GLY A 103 12.76 -4.46 7.09
CA GLY A 103 14.00 -4.87 7.74
C GLY A 103 14.22 -6.39 7.75
N HIS A 104 13.34 -7.17 7.10
CA HIS A 104 13.48 -8.62 6.96
C HIS A 104 12.86 -9.16 5.65
N ALA A 105 13.36 -10.28 5.16
CA ALA A 105 12.77 -10.96 4.01
C ALA A 105 11.41 -11.60 4.38
N VAL A 106 10.57 -11.84 3.37
CA VAL A 106 9.38 -12.71 3.52
C VAL A 106 9.83 -14.14 3.88
N ASP A 107 9.01 -14.86 4.66
CA ASP A 107 9.30 -16.27 4.95
C ASP A 107 9.25 -17.10 3.66
N GLU A 108 10.39 -17.67 3.28
CA GLU A 108 10.54 -18.44 2.04
C GLU A 108 9.62 -19.67 1.99
N LYS A 109 9.32 -20.29 3.13
CA LYS A 109 8.44 -21.47 3.19
C LYS A 109 6.99 -21.08 2.96
N ARG A 110 6.55 -19.96 3.55
CA ARG A 110 5.21 -19.40 3.30
C ARG A 110 5.04 -19.01 1.85
N LEU A 111 6.03 -18.30 1.30
CA LEU A 111 6.02 -17.92 -0.12
C LEU A 111 5.99 -19.15 -1.03
N ALA A 112 6.85 -20.15 -0.79
CA ALA A 112 6.88 -21.37 -1.58
C ALA A 112 5.56 -22.14 -1.52
N LYS A 113 4.89 -22.17 -0.36
CA LYS A 113 3.57 -22.77 -0.20
C LYS A 113 2.52 -22.04 -1.06
N LEU A 114 2.46 -20.72 -0.99
CA LEU A 114 1.49 -19.91 -1.77
C LEU A 114 1.73 -20.03 -3.28
N ILE A 115 2.99 -20.18 -3.71
CA ILE A 115 3.34 -20.47 -5.11
C ILE A 115 2.87 -21.88 -5.50
N ALA A 116 3.12 -22.89 -4.66
CA ALA A 116 2.68 -24.26 -4.92
C ALA A 116 1.15 -24.39 -4.97
N GLU A 117 0.42 -23.58 -4.20
CA GLU A 117 -1.03 -23.48 -4.22
C GLU A 117 -1.57 -22.65 -5.39
N GLY A 118 -0.69 -22.02 -6.19
CA GLY A 118 -1.08 -21.21 -7.35
C GLY A 118 -1.69 -19.86 -6.97
N MET A 119 -1.46 -19.37 -5.76
CA MET A 119 -1.99 -18.10 -5.25
C MET A 119 -1.06 -16.92 -5.58
N ILE A 120 0.25 -17.18 -5.63
CA ILE A 120 1.28 -16.22 -6.04
C ILE A 120 2.05 -16.81 -7.21
N GLU A 121 2.45 -15.95 -8.14
CA GLU A 121 3.42 -16.31 -9.18
C GLU A 121 4.68 -15.44 -9.11
N PRO A 122 5.88 -16.02 -9.23
CA PRO A 122 7.10 -15.27 -9.40
C PRO A 122 7.14 -14.61 -10.79
N MET A 123 7.72 -13.43 -10.83
CA MET A 123 7.93 -12.62 -12.03
C MET A 123 9.44 -12.43 -12.26
N ASP A 124 9.82 -11.63 -13.26
CA ASP A 124 11.23 -11.36 -13.54
C ASP A 124 11.95 -10.74 -12.33
N GLY A 125 13.13 -11.26 -12.00
CA GLY A 125 13.94 -10.79 -10.88
C GLY A 125 13.36 -11.19 -9.51
N SER A 126 13.25 -10.22 -8.60
CA SER A 126 12.71 -10.37 -7.25
C SER A 126 11.21 -10.07 -7.15
N PHE A 127 10.52 -9.92 -8.29
CA PHE A 127 9.11 -9.57 -8.28
C PHE A 127 8.20 -10.78 -8.08
N ILE A 128 7.10 -10.57 -7.37
CA ILE A 128 6.00 -11.52 -7.22
C ILE A 128 4.66 -10.81 -7.44
N ARG A 129 3.63 -11.53 -7.87
CA ARG A 129 2.26 -11.01 -7.89
C ARG A 129 1.24 -12.05 -7.49
N ALA A 130 0.07 -11.59 -7.03
CA ALA A 130 -1.09 -12.46 -6.88
C ALA A 130 -1.56 -12.97 -8.26
N THR A 131 -1.87 -14.27 -8.34
CA THR A 131 -2.54 -14.85 -9.50
C THR A 131 -4.01 -14.40 -9.53
N PRO A 132 -4.78 -14.69 -10.60
CA PRO A 132 -6.22 -14.43 -10.61
C PRO A 132 -6.96 -15.07 -9.43
N ASP A 133 -6.59 -16.29 -9.02
CA ASP A 133 -7.19 -16.98 -7.88
C ASP A 133 -6.73 -16.38 -6.55
N GLY A 134 -5.43 -16.06 -6.43
CA GLY A 134 -4.89 -15.38 -5.24
C GLY A 134 -5.51 -14.00 -5.01
N ALA A 135 -5.81 -13.27 -6.08
CA ALA A 135 -6.47 -11.96 -6.00
C ALA A 135 -7.89 -12.04 -5.42
N LEU A 136 -8.58 -13.18 -5.52
CA LEU A 136 -9.90 -13.38 -4.91
C LEU A 136 -9.84 -13.50 -3.37
N VAL A 137 -8.67 -13.89 -2.84
CA VAL A 137 -8.42 -14.11 -1.42
C VAL A 137 -7.28 -13.23 -0.91
N LEU A 138 -7.07 -12.06 -1.54
CA LEU A 138 -5.87 -11.25 -1.34
C LEU A 138 -5.62 -10.91 0.14
N ASP A 139 -6.67 -10.56 0.90
CA ASP A 139 -6.53 -10.19 2.31
C ASP A 139 -5.94 -11.35 3.14
N ALA A 140 -6.33 -12.60 2.85
CA ALA A 140 -5.79 -13.78 3.52
C ALA A 140 -4.34 -14.07 3.08
N LEU A 141 -4.02 -13.83 1.82
CA LEU A 141 -2.68 -13.99 1.26
C LEU A 141 -1.69 -13.00 1.88
N VAL A 142 -2.11 -11.73 2.02
CA VAL A 142 -1.33 -10.68 2.68
C VAL A 142 -1.12 -11.04 4.15
N ALA A 143 -2.17 -11.47 4.85
CA ALA A 143 -2.06 -11.87 6.25
C ALA A 143 -1.14 -13.07 6.49
N ASP A 144 -1.03 -14.01 5.54
CA ASP A 144 -0.06 -15.11 5.64
C ASP A 144 1.38 -14.61 5.43
N LEU A 145 1.61 -13.71 4.46
CA LEU A 145 2.95 -13.17 4.15
C LEU A 145 3.49 -12.19 5.20
N ALA A 146 2.62 -11.45 5.89
CA ALA A 146 2.96 -10.50 6.95
C ALA A 146 3.32 -11.18 8.30
N ALA A 147 3.32 -12.51 8.36
CA ALA A 147 3.35 -13.29 9.61
C ALA A 147 4.55 -14.24 9.76
#